data_AF-A0AA37H895-F1
#
_entry.id   AF-A0AA37H895-F1
#
_cell.length_a   1.000
_cell.length_b   1.000
_cell.length_c   1.000
_cell.angle_alpha   90.00
_cell.angle_beta   90.00
_cell.angle_gamma   90.00
#
_symmetry.space_group_name_H-M   'P 1'
#
loop_
_entity.id
_entity.type
_entity.pdbx_description
1 polymer ?
#
loop_
_entity_poly.entity_id
_entity_poly.type
_entity_poly.pdbx_seq_one_letter_code
_entity_poly.pdbx_strand_id
1 'polypeptide(L)' 'MFVEGGWRPSWEPPPRPPQPRLTGHQERVLIWIIVVNVLLWFLAPIGGATLIHAAIAVMQ' A
#
# COMPACT_ATOMS: atom_id res chain seq x y z
N MET A 1 -17.61 -46.48 23.72
CA MET A 1 -16.60 -45.41 23.78
C MET A 1 -16.69 -44.63 22.48
N PHE A 2 -17.11 -43.37 22.52
CA PHE A 2 -17.07 -42.52 21.34
C PHE A 2 -15.63 -42.02 21.22
N VAL A 3 -15.00 -42.26 20.07
CA VAL A 3 -13.65 -41.78 19.80
C VAL A 3 -13.76 -40.27 19.63
N GLU A 4 -13.36 -39.50 20.64
CA GLU A 4 -13.28 -38.01 20.61
C GLU A 4 -12.16 -37.49 19.69
N GLY A 5 -11.77 -38.27 18.68
CA GLY A 5 -10.83 -37.88 17.64
C GLY A 5 -11.61 -37.67 16.35
N GLY A 6 -12.17 -36.46 16.17
CA GLY A 6 -12.82 -36.08 14.93
C GLY A 6 -11.91 -36.35 13.74
N TRP A 7 -12.40 -37.12 12.77
CA TRP A 7 -11.68 -37.41 11.53
C TRP A 7 -11.36 -36.09 10.82
N ARG A 8 -10.06 -35.76 10.71
CA ARG A 8 -9.59 -34.62 9.91
C ARG A 8 -9.23 -35.14 8.52
N PRO A 9 -9.86 -34.60 7.46
CA PRO A 9 -9.47 -34.97 6.11
C PRO A 9 -8.00 -34.63 5.85
N SER A 10 -7.26 -35.60 5.28
CA SER A 10 -5.83 -35.45 4.93
C SER A 10 -5.55 -34.30 3.94
N TRP A 11 -6.59 -33.82 3.24
CA TRP A 11 -6.50 -32.74 2.26
C TRP A 11 -6.68 -31.34 2.84
N GLU A 12 -6.87 -31.18 4.15
CA GLU A 12 -7.01 -29.84 4.74
C GLU A 12 -5.68 -29.08 4.53
N PRO A 13 -5.66 -27.98 3.76
CA PRO A 13 -4.44 -27.21 3.57
C PRO A 13 -3.94 -26.76 4.94
N PRO A 14 -2.62 -26.84 5.21
CA PRO A 14 -2.08 -26.36 6.48
C PRO A 14 -2.56 -24.93 6.73
N PRO A 15 -2.86 -24.55 7.99
CA PRO A 15 -3.30 -23.21 8.32
C PRO A 15 -2.34 -22.20 7.69
N ARG A 16 -2.86 -21.26 6.90
CA ARG A 16 -2.03 -20.22 6.31
C ARG A 16 -1.26 -19.53 7.43
N PRO A 17 0.07 -19.34 7.29
CA PRO A 17 0.83 -18.62 8.29
C PRO A 17 0.17 -17.26 8.53
N PRO A 18 0.16 -16.76 9.78
CA PRO A 18 -0.40 -15.45 10.07
C PRO A 18 0.24 -14.42 9.14
N GLN A 19 -0.58 -13.63 8.46
CA GLN A 19 -0.09 -12.62 7.55
C GLN A 19 0.91 -11.73 8.32
N PRO A 20 2.07 -11.40 7.74
CA PRO A 20 3.04 -10.54 8.40
C PRO A 20 2.35 -9.23 8.77
N ARG A 21 2.24 -8.96 10.07
CA ARG A 21 1.77 -7.67 10.54
C ARG A 21 2.84 -6.65 10.19
N LEU A 22 2.44 -5.51 9.64
CA LEU A 22 3.36 -4.40 9.40
C LEU A 22 4.06 -4.09 10.72
N THR A 23 5.39 -4.16 10.71
CA THR A 23 6.20 -3.70 11.84
C THR A 23 5.99 -2.20 12.01
N GLY A 24 6.15 -1.65 13.22
CA GLY A 24 5.90 -0.23 13.47
C GLY A 24 6.68 0.72 12.55
N HIS A 25 7.85 0.30 12.06
CA HIS A 25 8.61 1.03 11.05
C HIS A 25 7.92 1.02 9.67
N GLN A 26 7.42 -0.14 9.23
CA GLN A 26 6.71 -0.27 7.95
C GLN A 26 5.39 0.51 7.96
N GLU A 27 4.68 0.53 9.09
CA GLU A 27 3.46 1.34 9.24
C GLU A 27 3.77 2.84 9.10
N ARG A 28 4.84 3.31 9.74
CA ARG A 28 5.29 4.71 9.61
C ARG A 28 5.69 5.06 8.17
N VAL A 29 6.39 4.16 7.47
CA VAL A 29 6.75 4.36 6.06
C VAL A 29 5.49 4.38 5.19
N LEU A 30 4.53 3.48 5.42
CA LEU A 30 3.26 3.43 4.70
C LEU A 30 2.49 4.75 4.86
N ILE A 31 2.39 5.26 6.09
CA ILE A 31 1.74 6.56 6.37
C ILE A 31 2.45 7.68 5.61
N TRP A 32 3.78 7.70 5.62
CA TRP A 32 4.55 8.70 4.86
C TRP A 32 4.29 8.63 3.36
N ILE A 33 4.23 7.42 2.78
CA ILE A 33 3.93 7.24 1.36
C ILE A 33 2.56 7.83 1.04
N ILE A 34 1.54 7.54 1.85
CA ILE A 34 0.18 8.07 1.67
C ILE A 34 0.19 9.60 1.74
N VAL A 35 0.79 10.18 2.78
CA VAL A 35 0.86 11.63 2.98
C VAL A 35 1.57 12.32 1.82
N VAL A 36 2.72 11.80 1.39
CA VAL A 36 3.49 12.36 0.27
C VAL A 36 2.67 12.27 -1.03
N ASN A 37 1.96 11.16 -1.27
CA ASN A 37 1.12 11.02 -2.46
C ASN A 37 -0.02 12.04 -2.49
N VAL A 38 -0.68 12.23 -1.35
CA VAL A 38 -1.74 13.23 -1.20
C VAL A 38 -1.17 14.64 -1.39
N LEU A 39 0.00 14.95 -0.86
CA LEU A 39 0.66 16.24 -1.10
C LEU A 39 0.97 16.44 -2.58
N LEU A 40 1.51 15.42 -3.24
CA LEU A 40 1.83 15.44 -4.67
C LEU A 40 0.61 15.75 -5.53
N TRP A 41 -0.60 15.34 -5.13
CA TRP A 41 -1.83 15.73 -5.82
C TRP A 41 -2.11 17.24 -5.81
N PHE A 42 -1.61 17.98 -4.82
CA PHE A 42 -1.71 19.45 -4.77
C PHE A 42 -0.51 20.13 -5.42
N LEU A 43 0.69 19.56 -5.26
CA LEU A 43 1.89 20.06 -5.90
C LEU A 43 1.87 19.87 -7.43
N ALA A 44 1.30 18.77 -7.92
CA ALA A 44 1.20 18.48 -9.36
C ALA A 44 0.42 19.54 -10.15
N PRO A 45 -0.76 20.06 -9.73
CA PRO A 45 -1.42 21.15 -10.43
C PRO A 45 -0.62 22.47 -10.36
N ILE A 46 0.00 22.79 -9.22
CA ILE A 46 0.81 24.01 -9.08
C ILE A 46 2.08 23.94 -9.96
N GLY A 47 2.83 22.85 -9.83
CA GLY A 47 4.05 22.59 -10.59
C GLY A 47 3.77 22.34 -12.06
N GLY A 48 2.70 21.62 -12.39
CA GLY A 48 2.26 21.34 -13.74
C GLY A 48 1.86 22.60 -14.49
N ALA A 49 1.04 23.47 -13.88
CA ALA A 49 0.72 24.78 -14.46
C ALA A 49 1.99 25.61 -14.69
N THR A 50 2.93 25.58 -13.74
CA THR A 50 4.21 26.30 -13.85
C THR A 50 5.07 25.76 -15.00
N LEU A 51 5.20 24.43 -15.12
CA LEU A 51 5.98 23.80 -16.19
C LEU A 51 5.35 24.02 -17.57
N ILE A 52 4.02 23.91 -17.68
CA ILE A 52 3.30 24.20 -18.92
C ILE A 52 3.49 25.67 -19.30
N HIS A 53 3.37 26.59 -18.35
CA HIS A 53 3.55 28.01 -18.59
C HIS A 53 4.99 28.32 -19.03
N ALA A 54 5.99 27.74 -18.39
CA ALA A 54 7.39 27.87 -18.78
C ALA A 54 7.65 27.29 -20.18
N ALA A 55 7.07 26.13 -20.50
CA ALA A 55 7.20 25.51 -21.82
C ALA A 55 6.60 26.40 -22.92
N ILE A 56 5.41 26.96 -22.68
CA ILE A 56 4.80 27.93 -23.59
C ILE A 56 5.72 29.14 -23.76
N ALA A 57 6.20 29.74 -22.66
CA ALA A 57 7.05 30.94 -22.71
C ALA A 57 8.35 30.74 -23.51
N VAL A 58 8.91 29.53 -23.54
CA VAL A 58 10.11 29.20 -24.32
C VAL A 58 9.80 28.98 -25.80
N MET A 59 8.56 28.61 -26.14
CA MET A 59 8.12 28.39 -27.53
C MET A 59 7.62 29.67 -28.23
N GLN A 60 7.58 30.80 -27.53
CA GLN A 60 7.21 32.13 -28.04
C GLN A 60 8.45 32.94 -28.42
#